data_AF-A0A0C3CAK9-F1
#
_entry.id   AF-A0A0C3CAK9-F1
#
_cell.length_a   1.000
_cell.length_b   1.000
_cell.length_c   1.000
_cell.angle_alpha   90.00
_cell.angle_beta   90.00
_cell.angle_gamma   90.00
#
_symmetry.space_group_name_H-M   'P 1'
#
loop_
_entity.id
_entity.type
_entity.pdbx_description
1 polymer ?
#
loop_
_entity_poly.entity_id
_entity_poly.type
_entity_poly.pdbx_seq_one_letter_code
_entity_poly.pdbx_strand_id
1 'polypeptide(L)'
;MTTCMNDIEQLYDARYQKSKDTILVTMTEQAKVLIPLLQFVSRSASQNDSACRTALNAGILDLLLRIYVIFPSFSRSAIDAPEHWSPLLKACRSTLHVLSRSETNHDVVLQHPVCFIWMDCHPHPPVYSLEPRSPLDVLLARCAAWRETGKACVRRRIMMIFIDSLWKSNAFEIENAEACTDIVEFARPRFYGSDIVELAFLTMLKLVVLNGDAAEHFMCALGPCSRQIIVHIFSGIFGMWIECIQVQQQIQHNAGYQSAGYLQIGHKSRGDRAPPGIPIDADESFYNREKSRLFEKVANVDMALYNVIIFATNASRWSESVRRAMLDAGALSLVIVAFVNADFLPSNLVVAGMKGKEKETGSGCTRNAVDGYYHPSGPIPLSVIQAEAATLSVLMHDATFRGTWHKSQLNIRRRLCSSLVDALLGDFGDRNDKYAWTRSLFRKILNG
;
A
#
# COMPACT_ATOMS: atom_id res chain seq x y z
N MET A 1 -33.05 -2.16 13.96
CA MET A 1 -32.75 -3.54 13.52
C MET A 1 -31.27 -3.56 13.11
N THR A 2 -30.38 -4.07 13.96
CA THR A 2 -28.91 -3.95 13.80
C THR A 2 -28.16 -5.26 14.10
N THR A 3 -28.87 -6.33 14.44
CA THR A 3 -28.27 -7.55 14.99
C THR A 3 -27.60 -8.43 13.93
N CYS A 4 -28.25 -8.72 12.80
CA CYS A 4 -27.68 -9.58 11.75
C CYS A 4 -26.44 -8.97 11.06
N MET A 5 -26.31 -7.63 11.04
CA MET A 5 -25.20 -6.93 10.39
C MET A 5 -23.97 -6.78 11.28
N ASN A 6 -24.17 -6.56 12.59
CA ASN A 6 -23.07 -6.59 13.56
C ASN A 6 -22.44 -8.00 13.63
N ASP A 7 -23.24 -9.05 13.43
CA ASP A 7 -22.75 -10.43 13.39
C ASP A 7 -21.80 -10.66 12.20
N ILE A 8 -22.06 -10.09 11.02
CA ILE A 8 -21.13 -10.19 9.88
C ILE A 8 -19.84 -9.42 10.15
N GLU A 9 -19.91 -8.25 10.78
CA GLU A 9 -18.72 -7.46 11.13
C GLU A 9 -17.85 -8.17 12.18
N GLN A 10 -18.47 -8.67 13.26
CA GLN A 10 -17.79 -9.43 14.31
C GLN A 10 -17.26 -10.78 13.82
N LEU A 11 -17.98 -11.45 12.90
CA LEU A 11 -17.53 -12.73 12.34
C LEU A 11 -16.33 -12.57 11.42
N TYR A 12 -16.18 -11.46 10.69
CA TYR A 12 -14.99 -11.24 9.86
C TYR A 12 -13.77 -10.86 10.69
N ASP A 13 -13.93 -9.98 11.69
CA ASP A 13 -12.85 -9.59 12.59
C ASP A 13 -12.36 -10.77 13.45
N ALA A 14 -13.27 -11.64 13.90
CA ALA A 14 -12.92 -12.86 14.65
C ALA A 14 -12.37 -14.00 13.76
N ARG A 15 -12.75 -14.09 12.48
CA ARG A 15 -12.34 -15.20 11.57
C ARG A 15 -11.05 -14.94 10.80
N TYR A 16 -10.55 -13.71 10.77
CA TYR A 16 -9.20 -13.42 10.26
C TYR A 16 -8.10 -14.24 10.98
N GLN A 17 -8.39 -14.76 12.18
CA GLN A 17 -7.51 -15.67 12.93
C GLN A 17 -7.51 -17.12 12.39
N LYS A 18 -8.39 -17.52 11.46
CA LYS A 18 -8.48 -18.91 10.93
C LYS A 18 -8.08 -19.03 9.45
N SER A 19 -7.57 -20.21 9.10
CA SER A 19 -6.97 -20.66 7.82
C SER A 19 -7.60 -20.09 6.53
N LYS A 20 -6.74 -19.90 5.50
CA LYS A 20 -7.06 -19.44 4.13
C LYS A 20 -8.24 -20.20 3.48
N ASP A 21 -8.33 -21.51 3.69
CA ASP A 21 -9.37 -22.35 3.07
C ASP A 21 -10.76 -22.08 3.67
N THR A 22 -10.83 -21.64 4.92
CA THR A 22 -12.09 -21.32 5.62
C THR A 22 -12.70 -20.01 5.11
N ILE A 23 -11.86 -19.07 4.67
CA ILE A 23 -12.28 -17.78 4.11
C ILE A 23 -12.96 -18.02 2.75
N LEU A 24 -12.33 -18.81 1.86
CA LEU A 24 -12.84 -19.12 0.53
C LEU A 24 -14.20 -19.82 0.56
N VAL A 25 -14.36 -20.85 1.41
CA VAL A 25 -15.64 -21.57 1.56
C VAL A 25 -16.75 -20.66 2.08
N THR A 26 -16.44 -19.77 3.03
CA THR A 26 -17.43 -18.84 3.59
C THR A 26 -17.88 -17.80 2.56
N MET A 27 -16.96 -17.30 1.73
CA MET A 27 -17.27 -16.33 0.68
C MET A 27 -18.25 -16.90 -0.34
N THR A 28 -18.01 -18.12 -0.81
CA THR A 28 -18.87 -18.78 -1.79
C THR A 28 -20.29 -18.98 -1.25
N GLU A 29 -20.43 -19.36 0.01
CA GLU A 29 -21.74 -19.47 0.67
C GLU A 29 -22.44 -18.11 0.82
N GLN A 30 -21.70 -17.04 1.10
CA GLN A 30 -22.27 -15.69 1.14
C GLN A 30 -22.76 -15.24 -0.24
N ALA A 31 -22.03 -15.50 -1.32
CA ALA A 31 -22.51 -15.19 -2.68
C ALA A 31 -23.80 -15.92 -3.03
N LYS A 32 -23.93 -17.20 -2.66
CA LYS A 32 -25.15 -17.99 -2.87
C LYS A 32 -26.39 -17.36 -2.19
N VAL A 33 -26.21 -16.64 -1.09
CA VAL A 33 -27.30 -15.91 -0.40
C VAL A 33 -27.51 -14.51 -0.99
N LEU A 34 -26.42 -13.79 -1.28
CA LEU A 34 -26.49 -12.41 -1.76
C LEU A 34 -27.07 -12.30 -3.17
N ILE A 35 -26.78 -13.23 -4.08
CA ILE A 35 -27.30 -13.17 -5.45
C ILE A 35 -28.84 -13.23 -5.48
N PRO A 36 -29.51 -14.24 -4.88
CA PRO A 36 -30.98 -14.27 -4.84
C PRO A 36 -31.58 -13.07 -4.11
N LEU A 37 -30.94 -12.59 -3.04
CA LEU A 37 -31.38 -11.41 -2.30
C LEU A 37 -31.40 -10.16 -3.19
N LEU A 38 -30.30 -9.89 -3.89
CA LEU A 38 -30.18 -8.75 -4.81
C LEU A 38 -31.17 -8.86 -5.98
N GLN A 39 -31.38 -10.06 -6.50
CA GLN A 39 -32.39 -10.31 -7.54
C GLN A 39 -33.81 -10.08 -7.03
N PHE A 40 -34.12 -10.51 -5.80
CA PHE A 40 -35.41 -10.25 -5.16
C PHE A 40 -35.63 -8.74 -4.98
N VAL A 41 -34.65 -8.02 -4.40
CA VAL A 41 -34.72 -6.57 -4.21
C VAL A 41 -34.91 -5.85 -5.53
N SER A 42 -34.16 -6.23 -6.58
CA SER A 42 -34.33 -5.67 -7.93
C SER A 42 -35.74 -5.87 -8.46
N ARG A 43 -36.29 -7.09 -8.35
CA ARG A 43 -37.66 -7.38 -8.82
C ARG A 43 -38.69 -6.56 -8.04
N SER A 44 -38.59 -6.52 -6.72
CA SER A 44 -39.50 -5.73 -5.87
C SER A 44 -39.41 -4.24 -6.18
N ALA A 45 -38.21 -3.67 -6.25
CA ALA A 45 -38.01 -2.24 -6.55
C ALA A 45 -38.55 -1.84 -7.92
N SER A 46 -38.54 -2.76 -8.90
CA SER A 46 -39.07 -2.49 -10.25
C SER A 46 -40.61 -2.42 -10.34
N GLN A 47 -41.33 -2.86 -9.30
CA GLN A 47 -42.80 -2.92 -9.34
C GLN A 47 -43.45 -1.55 -9.16
N ASN A 48 -42.90 -0.69 -8.28
CA ASN A 48 -43.36 0.68 -8.06
C ASN A 48 -42.38 1.47 -7.18
N ASP A 49 -42.55 2.80 -7.16
CA ASP A 49 -41.69 3.72 -6.39
C ASP A 49 -41.74 3.50 -4.87
N SER A 50 -42.85 3.01 -4.32
CA SER A 50 -42.97 2.71 -2.90
C SER A 50 -42.09 1.52 -2.50
N ALA A 51 -42.05 0.47 -3.35
CA ALA A 51 -41.19 -0.69 -3.15
C ALA A 51 -39.71 -0.31 -3.33
N CYS A 52 -39.38 0.54 -4.32
CA CYS A 52 -38.04 1.11 -4.47
C CYS A 52 -37.62 1.88 -3.20
N ARG A 53 -38.48 2.79 -2.71
CA ARG A 53 -38.23 3.54 -1.47
C ARG A 53 -38.06 2.64 -0.26
N THR A 54 -38.82 1.55 -0.18
CA THR A 54 -38.68 0.54 0.89
C THR A 54 -37.31 -0.13 0.83
N ALA A 55 -36.83 -0.51 -0.36
CA ALA A 55 -35.49 -1.09 -0.52
C ALA A 55 -34.38 -0.10 -0.13
N LEU A 56 -34.53 1.18 -0.51
CA LEU A 56 -33.59 2.24 -0.13
C LEU A 56 -33.55 2.45 1.38
N ASN A 57 -34.72 2.56 2.01
CA ASN A 57 -34.85 2.70 3.47
C ASN A 57 -34.33 1.46 4.22
N ALA A 58 -34.33 0.29 3.58
CA ALA A 58 -33.75 -0.93 4.13
C ALA A 58 -32.21 -1.01 4.04
N GLY A 59 -31.56 0.00 3.44
CA GLY A 59 -30.09 0.08 3.37
C GLY A 59 -29.48 -0.74 2.22
N ILE A 60 -30.19 -0.93 1.11
CA ILE A 60 -29.65 -1.68 -0.04
C ILE A 60 -28.37 -1.05 -0.61
N LEU A 61 -28.25 0.28 -0.61
CA LEU A 61 -27.07 0.97 -1.13
C LEU A 61 -25.85 0.78 -0.22
N ASP A 62 -26.05 0.73 1.10
CA ASP A 62 -25.01 0.35 2.06
C ASP A 62 -24.58 -1.10 1.88
N LEU A 63 -25.52 -2.01 1.62
CA LEU A 63 -25.21 -3.41 1.32
C LEU A 63 -24.33 -3.51 0.07
N LEU A 64 -24.66 -2.79 -1.00
CA LEU A 64 -23.85 -2.75 -2.23
C LEU A 64 -22.45 -2.18 -1.96
N LEU A 65 -22.34 -1.09 -1.20
CA LEU A 65 -21.04 -0.52 -0.81
C LEU A 65 -20.21 -1.52 -0.01
N ARG A 66 -20.83 -2.25 0.93
CA ARG A 66 -20.16 -3.27 1.73
C ARG A 66 -19.66 -4.43 0.87
N ILE A 67 -20.44 -4.88 -0.12
CA ILE A 67 -20.02 -5.89 -1.09
C ILE A 67 -18.80 -5.38 -1.88
N TYR A 68 -18.81 -4.13 -2.35
CA TYR A 68 -17.67 -3.52 -3.03
C TYR A 68 -16.41 -3.48 -2.16
N VAL A 69 -16.56 -3.09 -0.89
CA VAL A 69 -15.45 -2.96 0.06
C VAL A 69 -14.68 -4.27 0.21
N ILE A 70 -15.38 -5.41 0.20
CA ILE A 70 -14.77 -6.75 0.30
C ILE A 70 -14.43 -7.37 -1.06
N PHE A 71 -14.76 -6.70 -2.17
CA PHE A 71 -14.49 -7.20 -3.51
C PHE A 71 -13.04 -7.55 -3.82
N PRO A 72 -12.04 -6.78 -3.34
CA PRO A 72 -10.63 -7.11 -3.51
C PRO A 72 -10.22 -8.41 -2.82
N SER A 73 -11.05 -8.98 -1.93
CA SER A 73 -10.81 -10.31 -1.35
C SER A 73 -11.49 -11.44 -2.12
N PHE A 74 -12.40 -11.11 -3.04
CA PHE A 74 -13.07 -12.07 -3.94
C PHE A 74 -12.27 -12.34 -5.21
N SER A 75 -11.32 -11.49 -5.62
CA SER A 75 -10.48 -11.67 -6.82
C SER A 75 -9.65 -12.94 -6.78
N ARG A 76 -9.03 -13.31 -5.65
CA ARG A 76 -8.39 -14.63 -5.50
C ARG A 76 -9.38 -15.78 -5.63
N SER A 77 -10.57 -15.64 -5.03
CA SER A 77 -11.65 -16.62 -5.10
C SER A 77 -12.24 -16.75 -6.50
N ALA A 78 -12.07 -15.72 -7.34
CA ALA A 78 -12.66 -15.67 -8.68
C ALA A 78 -11.90 -16.46 -9.73
N ILE A 79 -10.63 -16.74 -9.45
CA ILE A 79 -9.86 -17.73 -10.20
C ILE A 79 -10.36 -19.15 -9.87
N ASP A 80 -10.78 -19.39 -8.62
CA ASP A 80 -11.13 -20.72 -8.11
C ASP A 80 -12.64 -21.06 -8.20
N ALA A 81 -13.53 -20.06 -8.31
CA ALA A 81 -15.00 -20.23 -8.37
C ALA A 81 -15.71 -19.14 -9.22
N PRO A 82 -15.38 -18.97 -10.51
CA PRO A 82 -15.92 -17.91 -11.37
C PRO A 82 -17.46 -17.93 -11.49
N GLU A 83 -18.09 -19.10 -11.30
CA GLU A 83 -19.54 -19.29 -11.36
C GLU A 83 -20.35 -18.50 -10.30
N HIS A 84 -19.71 -17.97 -9.25
CA HIS A 84 -20.40 -17.23 -8.20
C HIS A 84 -20.14 -15.71 -8.25
N TRP A 85 -19.02 -15.26 -8.81
CA TRP A 85 -18.64 -13.84 -8.72
C TRP A 85 -19.15 -12.99 -9.86
N SER A 86 -19.05 -13.47 -11.09
CA SER A 86 -19.64 -12.77 -12.24
C SER A 86 -21.16 -12.56 -12.05
N PRO A 87 -21.92 -13.55 -11.54
CA PRO A 87 -23.32 -13.34 -11.18
C PRO A 87 -23.55 -12.37 -10.03
N LEU A 88 -22.70 -12.35 -8.99
CA LEU A 88 -22.82 -11.39 -7.89
C LEU A 88 -22.58 -9.96 -8.36
N LEU A 89 -21.54 -9.73 -9.17
CA LEU A 89 -21.28 -8.44 -9.83
C LEU A 89 -22.46 -8.02 -10.69
N LYS A 90 -22.97 -8.93 -11.53
CA LYS A 90 -24.13 -8.67 -12.38
C LYS A 90 -25.38 -8.33 -11.56
N ALA A 91 -25.59 -9.00 -10.43
CA ALA A 91 -26.70 -8.73 -9.53
C ALA A 91 -26.56 -7.37 -8.84
N CYS A 92 -25.36 -6.98 -8.40
CA CYS A 92 -25.08 -5.66 -7.85
C CYS A 92 -25.36 -4.56 -8.87
N ARG A 93 -24.80 -4.68 -10.08
CA ARG A 93 -25.03 -3.76 -11.21
C ARG A 93 -26.51 -3.63 -11.56
N SER A 94 -27.20 -4.76 -11.69
CA SER A 94 -28.64 -4.78 -12.00
C SER A 94 -29.46 -4.10 -10.91
N THR A 95 -29.12 -4.32 -9.64
CA THR A 95 -29.83 -3.72 -8.50
C THR A 95 -29.66 -2.20 -8.52
N LEU A 96 -28.43 -1.71 -8.66
CA LEU A 96 -28.16 -0.28 -8.72
C LEU A 96 -28.87 0.38 -9.90
N HIS A 97 -28.86 -0.27 -11.07
CA HIS A 97 -29.56 0.21 -12.25
C HIS A 97 -31.07 0.32 -12.00
N VAL A 98 -31.72 -0.71 -11.44
CA VAL A 98 -33.16 -0.66 -11.16
C VAL A 98 -33.50 0.45 -10.18
N LEU A 99 -32.73 0.61 -9.10
CA LEU A 99 -32.96 1.67 -8.12
C LEU A 99 -32.84 3.06 -8.76
N SER A 100 -31.88 3.26 -9.67
CA SER A 100 -31.66 4.54 -10.35
C SER A 100 -32.78 4.95 -11.33
N ARG A 101 -33.63 4.02 -11.79
CA ARG A 101 -34.71 4.30 -12.75
C ARG A 101 -35.94 4.95 -12.12
N SER A 102 -36.06 4.95 -10.80
CA SER A 102 -37.20 5.58 -10.11
C SER A 102 -37.04 7.09 -10.13
N GLU A 103 -37.92 7.80 -10.86
CA GLU A 103 -37.87 9.26 -10.99
C GLU A 103 -37.96 9.97 -9.62
N THR A 104 -38.75 9.42 -8.70
CA THR A 104 -38.99 10.02 -7.38
C THR A 104 -37.91 9.72 -6.34
N ASN A 105 -37.06 8.71 -6.57
CA ASN A 105 -36.00 8.30 -5.65
C ASN A 105 -34.60 8.51 -6.23
N HIS A 106 -34.51 9.05 -7.44
CA HIS A 106 -33.28 9.21 -8.20
C HIS A 106 -32.20 9.95 -7.42
N ASP A 107 -32.57 11.09 -6.80
CA ASP A 107 -31.64 11.92 -6.04
C ASP A 107 -31.03 11.19 -4.84
N VAL A 108 -31.83 10.35 -4.15
CA VAL A 108 -31.34 9.56 -3.00
C VAL A 108 -30.29 8.56 -3.43
N VAL A 109 -30.48 7.93 -4.60
CA VAL A 109 -29.49 7.00 -5.16
C VAL A 109 -28.23 7.75 -5.57
N LEU A 110 -28.37 8.87 -6.28
CA LEU A 110 -27.24 9.64 -6.79
C LEU A 110 -26.39 10.30 -5.70
N GLN A 111 -26.97 10.58 -4.53
CA GLN A 111 -26.23 11.14 -3.39
C GLN A 111 -25.44 10.08 -2.62
N HIS A 112 -25.64 8.79 -2.89
CA HIS A 112 -25.00 7.74 -2.12
C HIS A 112 -23.56 7.46 -2.61
N PRO A 113 -22.56 7.32 -1.70
CA PRO A 113 -21.15 7.13 -2.07
C PRO A 113 -20.88 5.95 -3.02
N VAL A 114 -21.65 4.88 -2.94
CA VAL A 114 -21.52 3.69 -3.80
C VAL A 114 -21.57 4.01 -5.30
N CYS A 115 -22.33 5.05 -5.70
CA CYS A 115 -22.48 5.45 -7.09
C CYS A 115 -21.22 6.10 -7.67
N PHE A 116 -20.33 6.62 -6.82
CA PHE A 116 -19.06 7.23 -7.22
C PHE A 116 -17.86 6.31 -6.93
N ILE A 117 -17.99 5.43 -5.93
CA ILE A 117 -16.95 4.46 -5.54
C ILE A 117 -16.98 3.20 -6.42
N TRP A 118 -18.11 2.86 -7.04
CA TRP A 118 -18.17 1.68 -7.91
C TRP A 118 -18.34 2.13 -9.37
N MET A 119 -17.24 2.56 -9.99
CA MET A 119 -17.25 3.17 -11.33
C MET A 119 -17.73 2.18 -12.40
N ASP A 120 -17.42 0.90 -12.19
CA ASP A 120 -17.87 -0.20 -13.06
C ASP A 120 -19.34 -0.61 -12.86
N CYS A 121 -20.04 0.00 -11.90
CA CYS A 121 -21.49 -0.10 -11.75
C CYS A 121 -22.23 1.10 -12.36
N HIS A 122 -21.55 2.01 -13.05
CA HIS A 122 -22.24 2.99 -13.88
C HIS A 122 -23.06 2.21 -14.91
N PRO A 123 -24.40 2.25 -14.83
CA PRO A 123 -25.16 1.89 -16.00
C PRO A 123 -24.74 2.96 -17.01
N HIS A 124 -24.19 2.62 -18.15
CA HIS A 124 -24.43 3.47 -19.30
C HIS A 124 -25.91 3.22 -19.69
N PRO A 125 -26.80 4.19 -19.45
CA PRO A 125 -27.78 4.56 -20.45
C PRO A 125 -27.51 6.01 -20.88
N PRO A 126 -27.98 6.42 -22.07
CA PRO A 126 -27.61 7.67 -22.73
C PRO A 126 -28.32 8.89 -22.13
N VAL A 127 -28.22 9.08 -20.81
CA VAL A 127 -28.88 10.17 -20.07
C VAL A 127 -28.03 10.67 -18.88
N TYR A 128 -26.71 10.54 -18.94
CA TYR A 128 -25.86 11.45 -18.15
C TYR A 128 -25.83 12.77 -18.90
N SER A 129 -26.73 13.69 -18.57
CA SER A 129 -26.74 15.05 -19.12
C SER A 129 -25.54 15.91 -18.68
N LEU A 130 -24.60 15.33 -17.94
CA LEU A 130 -23.21 15.77 -17.88
C LEU A 130 -22.35 14.50 -17.96
N GLU A 131 -21.93 14.12 -19.17
CA GLU A 131 -20.74 13.28 -19.30
C GLU A 131 -19.65 13.87 -18.39
N PRO A 132 -18.98 13.07 -17.54
CA PRO A 132 -17.86 13.59 -16.77
C PRO A 132 -16.89 14.24 -17.76
N ARG A 133 -16.65 15.55 -17.56
CA ARG A 133 -15.91 16.37 -18.53
C ARG A 133 -14.49 15.85 -18.74
N SER A 134 -13.96 15.10 -17.77
CA SER A 134 -12.68 14.42 -17.85
C SER A 134 -12.59 13.20 -16.91
N PRO A 135 -11.67 12.25 -17.18
CA PRO A 135 -11.30 11.18 -16.23
C PRO A 135 -10.87 11.70 -14.85
N LEU A 136 -10.34 12.92 -14.78
CA LEU A 136 -9.95 13.56 -13.52
C LEU A 136 -11.17 13.89 -12.66
N ASP A 137 -12.28 14.32 -13.25
CA ASP A 137 -13.51 14.63 -12.51
C ASP A 137 -14.10 13.38 -11.86
N VAL A 138 -14.05 12.25 -12.56
CA VAL A 138 -14.45 10.94 -12.05
C VAL A 138 -13.60 10.53 -10.85
N LEU A 139 -12.28 10.67 -10.97
CA LEU A 139 -11.34 10.41 -9.88
C LEU A 139 -11.62 11.29 -8.65
N LEU A 140 -11.86 12.59 -8.84
CA LEU A 140 -12.15 13.51 -7.75
C LEU A 140 -13.47 13.19 -7.05
N ALA A 141 -14.51 12.83 -7.81
CA ALA A 141 -15.80 12.41 -7.26
C ALA A 141 -15.67 11.11 -6.43
N ARG A 142 -14.91 10.14 -6.94
CA ARG A 142 -14.58 8.91 -6.21
C ARG A 142 -13.87 9.21 -4.88
N CYS A 143 -12.83 10.06 -4.92
CA CYS A 143 -12.11 10.47 -3.71
C CYS A 143 -13.03 11.19 -2.71
N ALA A 144 -13.92 12.06 -3.18
CA ALA A 144 -14.89 12.74 -2.32
C ALA A 144 -15.85 11.76 -1.65
N ALA A 145 -16.39 10.81 -2.41
CA ALA A 145 -17.28 9.78 -1.89
C ALA A 145 -16.61 8.92 -0.82
N TRP A 146 -15.33 8.53 -0.99
CA TRP A 146 -14.59 7.83 0.07
C TRP A 146 -14.46 8.62 1.37
N ARG A 147 -14.38 9.95 1.30
CA ARG A 147 -14.31 10.81 2.51
C ARG A 147 -15.63 10.91 3.24
N GLU A 148 -16.74 10.71 2.53
CA GLU A 148 -18.09 10.66 3.09
C GLU A 148 -18.42 9.29 3.70
N THR A 149 -17.71 8.23 3.29
CA THR A 149 -17.89 6.91 3.91
C THR A 149 -17.35 6.85 5.34
N GLY A 150 -17.98 6.01 6.17
CA GLY A 150 -17.51 5.76 7.53
C GLY A 150 -16.11 5.13 7.57
N LYS A 151 -15.31 5.51 8.57
CA LYS A 151 -13.93 5.01 8.78
C LYS A 151 -13.83 3.47 8.79
N ALA A 152 -14.86 2.78 9.27
CA ALA A 152 -14.91 1.31 9.27
C ALA A 152 -14.90 0.73 7.84
N CYS A 153 -15.60 1.35 6.89
CA CYS A 153 -15.62 0.93 5.49
C CYS A 153 -14.25 1.11 4.85
N VAL A 154 -13.62 2.26 5.07
CA VAL A 154 -12.27 2.57 4.58
C VAL A 154 -11.25 1.57 5.14
N ARG A 155 -11.27 1.36 6.47
CA ARG A 155 -10.41 0.39 7.16
C ARG A 155 -10.55 -1.01 6.58
N ARG A 156 -11.78 -1.45 6.35
CA ARG A 156 -12.05 -2.76 5.79
C ARG A 156 -11.56 -2.86 4.35
N ARG A 157 -11.78 -1.84 3.51
CA ARG A 157 -11.32 -1.81 2.11
C ARG A 157 -9.81 -1.97 2.04
N ILE A 158 -9.07 -1.19 2.82
CA ILE A 158 -7.61 -1.23 2.81
C ILE A 158 -7.06 -2.54 3.36
N MET A 159 -7.71 -3.13 4.38
CA MET A 159 -7.38 -4.47 4.85
C MET A 159 -7.58 -5.52 3.76
N MET A 160 -8.68 -5.45 3.00
CA MET A 160 -8.94 -6.41 1.92
C MET A 160 -7.92 -6.28 0.78
N ILE A 161 -7.57 -5.05 0.38
CA ILE A 161 -6.51 -4.80 -0.59
C ILE A 161 -5.17 -5.36 -0.08
N PHE A 162 -4.85 -5.11 1.20
CA PHE A 162 -3.63 -5.62 1.83
C PHE A 162 -3.60 -7.14 1.81
N ILE A 163 -4.64 -7.81 2.28
CA ILE A 163 -4.69 -9.27 2.45
C ILE A 163 -4.57 -9.97 1.12
N ASP A 164 -5.40 -9.57 0.16
CA ASP A 164 -5.41 -10.28 -1.10
C ASP A 164 -4.12 -10.00 -1.84
N SER A 165 -3.64 -8.74 -1.79
CA SER A 165 -2.58 -8.21 -2.64
C SER A 165 -2.73 -8.89 -4.00
N LEU A 166 -3.75 -8.39 -4.71
CA LEU A 166 -4.09 -8.61 -6.12
C LEU A 166 -2.81 -8.81 -6.97
N TRP A 167 -2.90 -9.03 -8.28
CA TRP A 167 -1.70 -9.15 -9.13
C TRP A 167 -1.02 -10.52 -9.05
N LYS A 168 -1.79 -11.58 -9.34
CA LYS A 168 -1.28 -12.61 -10.24
C LYS A 168 -1.58 -12.16 -11.67
N SER A 169 -0.56 -11.62 -12.35
CA SER A 169 -0.36 -11.61 -13.81
C SER A 169 -1.41 -11.04 -14.79
N ASN A 170 -2.56 -10.52 -14.37
CA ASN A 170 -3.49 -9.85 -15.29
C ASN A 170 -3.46 -8.32 -15.10
N ALA A 171 -2.53 -7.66 -15.81
CA ALA A 171 -2.31 -6.23 -15.78
C ALA A 171 -3.46 -5.36 -16.35
N PHE A 172 -4.65 -5.92 -16.59
CA PHE A 172 -5.74 -5.24 -17.30
C PHE A 172 -7.10 -5.25 -16.58
N GLU A 173 -7.16 -5.70 -15.32
CA GLU A 173 -8.42 -5.69 -14.55
C GLU A 173 -8.68 -4.29 -13.95
N ILE A 174 -9.93 -3.81 -14.00
CA ILE A 174 -10.33 -2.44 -13.60
C ILE A 174 -10.24 -2.29 -12.07
N GLU A 175 -10.57 -3.35 -11.35
CA GLU A 175 -10.54 -3.46 -9.89
C GLU A 175 -9.16 -3.15 -9.30
N ASN A 176 -8.15 -3.49 -10.10
CA ASN A 176 -6.74 -3.37 -9.84
C ASN A 176 -6.30 -1.89 -9.89
N ALA A 177 -6.77 -1.14 -10.89
CA ALA A 177 -6.59 0.31 -10.99
C ALA A 177 -7.36 1.05 -9.88
N GLU A 178 -8.58 0.61 -9.57
CA GLU A 178 -9.40 1.17 -8.49
C GLU A 178 -8.74 0.98 -7.11
N ALA A 179 -8.20 -0.21 -6.83
CA ALA A 179 -7.49 -0.48 -5.57
C ALA A 179 -6.25 0.40 -5.40
N CYS A 180 -5.47 0.63 -6.48
CA CYS A 180 -4.33 1.55 -6.46
C CYS A 180 -4.76 3.00 -6.19
N THR A 181 -5.88 3.42 -6.79
CA THR A 181 -6.47 4.74 -6.56
C THR A 181 -6.92 4.91 -5.11
N ASP A 182 -7.58 3.89 -4.55
CA ASP A 182 -8.09 3.89 -3.18
C ASP A 182 -6.94 4.02 -2.17
N ILE A 183 -5.87 3.22 -2.31
CA ILE A 183 -4.74 3.31 -1.37
C ILE A 183 -4.03 4.66 -1.44
N VAL A 184 -3.93 5.28 -2.63
CA VAL A 184 -3.36 6.64 -2.81
C VAL A 184 -4.22 7.69 -2.10
N GLU A 185 -5.54 7.58 -2.16
CA GLU A 185 -6.44 8.46 -1.40
C GLU A 185 -6.30 8.22 0.11
N PHE A 186 -6.26 6.96 0.56
CA PHE A 186 -6.19 6.60 1.98
C PHE A 186 -4.86 7.00 2.64
N ALA A 187 -3.81 7.25 1.85
CA ALA A 187 -2.54 7.80 2.33
C ALA A 187 -2.59 9.32 2.63
N ARG A 188 -3.76 9.97 2.55
CA ARG A 188 -3.89 11.41 2.80
C ARG A 188 -4.22 11.70 4.28
N PRO A 189 -3.25 12.17 5.10
CA PRO A 189 -3.46 12.37 6.54
C PRO A 189 -4.46 13.48 6.87
N ARG A 190 -4.75 14.37 5.92
CA ARG A 190 -5.79 15.40 6.08
C ARG A 190 -7.20 14.81 6.20
N PHE A 191 -7.43 13.64 5.60
CA PHE A 191 -8.77 13.04 5.52
C PHE A 191 -8.90 11.77 6.36
N TYR A 192 -7.78 11.08 6.62
CA TYR A 192 -7.78 9.78 7.29
C TYR A 192 -6.92 9.77 8.55
N GLY A 193 -7.29 8.92 9.50
CA GLY A 193 -6.55 8.71 10.73
C GLY A 193 -5.20 8.02 10.49
N SER A 194 -4.31 8.13 11.48
CA SER A 194 -2.96 7.55 11.44
C SER A 194 -2.96 6.05 11.13
N ASP A 195 -3.91 5.32 11.70
CA ASP A 195 -4.09 3.89 11.51
C ASP A 195 -4.36 3.49 10.05
N ILE A 196 -5.17 4.29 9.34
CA ILE A 196 -5.48 4.09 7.92
C ILE A 196 -4.29 4.45 7.06
N VAL A 197 -3.66 5.60 7.34
CA VAL A 197 -2.51 6.10 6.57
C VAL A 197 -1.32 5.14 6.67
N GLU A 198 -1.01 4.67 7.87
CA GLU A 198 0.07 3.69 8.10
C GLU A 198 -0.22 2.37 7.38
N LEU A 199 -1.46 1.89 7.42
CA LEU A 199 -1.86 0.69 6.68
C LEU A 199 -1.84 0.90 5.16
N ALA A 200 -2.10 2.11 4.67
CA ALA A 200 -2.01 2.46 3.25
C ALA A 200 -0.58 2.37 2.77
N PHE A 201 0.34 2.97 3.53
CA PHE A 201 1.76 2.84 3.27
C PHE A 201 2.19 1.38 3.28
N LEU A 202 1.85 0.62 4.32
CA LEU A 202 2.22 -0.80 4.40
C LEU A 202 1.69 -1.61 3.19
N THR A 203 0.49 -1.28 2.71
CA THR A 203 -0.12 -1.88 1.53
C THR A 203 0.64 -1.52 0.25
N MET A 204 1.02 -0.25 0.07
CA MET A 204 1.85 0.19 -1.05
C MET A 204 3.23 -0.46 -1.03
N LEU A 205 3.87 -0.57 0.15
CA LEU A 205 5.15 -1.26 0.27
C LEU A 205 5.01 -2.72 -0.12
N LYS A 206 3.99 -3.42 0.40
CA LYS A 206 3.70 -4.82 0.04
C LYS A 206 3.52 -4.97 -1.48
N LEU A 207 2.81 -4.03 -2.12
CA LEU A 207 2.64 -4.01 -3.58
C LEU A 207 3.99 -3.93 -4.30
N VAL A 208 4.83 -2.97 -3.91
CA VAL A 208 6.13 -2.72 -4.53
C VAL A 208 7.08 -3.90 -4.33
N VAL A 209 7.23 -4.44 -3.12
CA VAL A 209 8.18 -5.53 -2.84
C VAL A 209 7.79 -6.84 -3.51
N LEU A 210 6.50 -7.07 -3.77
CA LEU A 210 6.02 -8.29 -4.42
C LEU A 210 6.00 -8.20 -5.96
N ASN A 211 5.75 -7.02 -6.54
CA ASN A 211 5.44 -6.90 -7.97
C ASN A 211 6.44 -6.07 -8.78
N GLY A 212 7.26 -5.22 -8.16
CA GLY A 212 8.31 -4.47 -8.86
C GLY A 212 7.81 -3.68 -10.08
N ASP A 213 8.21 -4.11 -11.27
CA ASP A 213 7.84 -3.52 -12.56
C ASP A 213 6.35 -3.68 -12.92
N ALA A 214 5.69 -4.72 -12.42
CA ALA A 214 4.26 -4.98 -12.66
C ALA A 214 3.32 -4.04 -11.88
N ALA A 215 3.84 -3.08 -11.11
CA ALA A 215 3.05 -2.09 -10.35
C ALA A 215 2.62 -0.86 -11.20
N GLU A 216 2.38 -1.03 -12.50
CA GLU A 216 2.06 0.07 -13.44
C GLU A 216 0.80 0.86 -13.02
N HIS A 217 -0.25 0.18 -12.57
CA HIS A 217 -1.48 0.82 -12.09
C HIS A 217 -1.25 1.77 -10.91
N PHE A 218 -0.26 1.48 -10.08
CA PHE A 218 0.10 2.38 -8.99
C PHE A 218 0.73 3.67 -9.53
N MET A 219 1.53 3.57 -10.60
CA MET A 219 2.07 4.76 -11.28
C MET A 219 0.97 5.58 -11.96
N CYS A 220 0.00 4.93 -12.60
CA CYS A 220 -1.17 5.59 -13.17
C CYS A 220 -1.98 6.34 -12.09
N ALA A 221 -2.17 5.73 -10.91
CA ALA A 221 -2.87 6.36 -9.79
C ALA A 221 -2.10 7.57 -9.19
N LEU A 222 -0.77 7.56 -9.25
CA LEU A 222 0.07 8.68 -8.79
C LEU A 222 0.12 9.83 -9.79
N GLY A 223 -0.05 9.57 -11.09
CA GLY A 223 0.09 10.57 -12.16
C GLY A 223 -0.70 11.87 -11.94
N PRO A 224 -1.99 11.81 -11.55
CA PRO A 224 -2.81 13.01 -11.27
C PRO A 224 -2.50 13.72 -9.95
N CYS A 225 -1.66 13.14 -9.08
CA CYS A 225 -1.41 13.69 -7.76
C CYS A 225 -0.50 14.92 -7.79
N SER A 226 -0.67 15.79 -6.79
CA SER A 226 0.24 16.92 -6.59
C SER A 226 1.63 16.42 -6.16
N ARG A 227 2.67 17.20 -6.46
CA ARG A 227 4.06 16.89 -6.02
C ARG A 227 4.13 16.58 -4.53
N GLN A 228 3.42 17.33 -3.68
CA GLN A 228 3.42 17.13 -2.22
C GLN A 228 2.89 15.75 -1.82
N ILE A 229 1.80 15.30 -2.46
CA ILE A 229 1.24 13.96 -2.22
C ILE A 229 2.22 12.89 -2.67
N ILE A 230 2.83 13.06 -3.84
CA ILE A 230 3.83 12.12 -4.37
C ILE A 230 5.03 12.03 -3.42
N VAL A 231 5.54 13.17 -2.93
CA VAL A 231 6.63 13.21 -1.93
C VAL A 231 6.23 12.45 -0.67
N HIS A 232 5.03 12.70 -0.13
CA HIS A 232 4.54 12.03 1.08
C HIS A 232 4.46 10.52 0.91
N ILE A 233 3.91 10.05 -0.21
CA ILE A 233 3.77 8.63 -0.51
C ILE A 233 5.14 7.95 -0.64
N PHE A 234 6.04 8.51 -1.44
CA PHE A 234 7.37 7.93 -1.58
C PHE A 234 8.18 7.99 -0.29
N SER A 235 8.06 9.07 0.51
CA SER A 235 8.73 9.17 1.81
C SER A 235 8.24 8.08 2.77
N GLY A 236 6.93 7.82 2.80
CA GLY A 236 6.35 6.72 3.56
C GLY A 236 6.91 5.36 3.14
N ILE A 237 6.85 5.05 1.83
CA ILE A 237 7.34 3.78 1.27
C ILE A 237 8.83 3.57 1.57
N PHE A 238 9.67 4.57 1.29
CA PHE A 238 11.11 4.47 1.50
C PHE A 238 11.45 4.38 2.99
N GLY A 239 10.76 5.15 3.84
CA GLY A 239 10.94 5.10 5.29
C GLY A 239 10.67 3.70 5.85
N MET A 240 9.55 3.06 5.49
CA MET A 240 9.28 1.69 5.94
C MET A 240 10.22 0.66 5.33
N TRP A 241 10.68 0.85 4.08
CA TRP A 241 11.67 -0.05 3.50
C TRP A 241 13.00 0.02 4.26
N ILE A 242 13.46 1.21 4.62
CA ILE A 242 14.65 1.42 5.45
C ILE A 242 14.45 0.78 6.83
N GLU A 243 13.29 0.98 7.45
CA GLU A 243 12.94 0.33 8.71
C GLU A 243 13.01 -1.21 8.60
N CYS A 244 12.46 -1.78 7.53
CA CYS A 244 12.51 -3.22 7.26
C CYS A 244 13.96 -3.73 7.19
N ILE A 245 14.84 -3.03 6.46
CA ILE A 245 16.26 -3.39 6.35
C ILE A 245 16.95 -3.33 7.72
N GLN A 246 16.62 -2.34 8.55
CA GLN A 246 17.21 -2.22 9.88
C GLN A 246 16.77 -3.32 10.84
N VAL A 247 15.47 -3.62 10.89
CA VAL A 247 14.94 -4.73 11.70
C VAL A 247 15.64 -6.04 11.32
N GLN A 248 15.87 -6.27 10.02
CA GLN A 248 16.62 -7.42 9.53
C GLN A 248 18.06 -7.45 10.05
N GLN A 249 18.77 -6.33 10.03
CA GLN A 249 20.15 -6.26 10.54
C GLN A 249 20.21 -6.49 12.06
N GLN A 250 19.26 -5.96 12.82
CA GLN A 250 19.19 -6.21 14.27
C GLN A 250 18.96 -7.70 14.57
N ILE A 251 18.08 -8.37 13.81
CA ILE A 251 17.84 -9.81 13.96
C ILE A 251 19.10 -10.63 13.61
N GLN A 252 19.78 -10.30 12.50
CA GLN A 252 21.01 -10.98 12.08
C GLN A 252 22.14 -10.82 13.10
N HIS A 253 22.32 -9.60 13.62
CA HIS A 253 23.32 -9.32 14.66
C HIS A 253 23.02 -10.13 15.93
N ASN A 254 21.77 -10.12 16.41
CA ASN A 254 21.39 -10.85 17.63
C ASN A 254 21.50 -12.38 17.48
N ALA A 255 21.21 -12.93 16.29
CA ALA A 255 21.39 -14.36 16.00
C ALA A 255 22.89 -14.76 15.96
N GLY A 256 23.76 -13.87 15.46
CA GLY A 256 25.22 -14.07 15.46
C GLY A 256 25.81 -14.17 16.87
N TYR A 257 25.31 -13.37 17.82
CA TYR A 257 25.72 -13.46 19.23
C TYR A 257 25.22 -14.73 19.94
N GLN A 258 24.03 -15.23 19.59
CA GLN A 258 23.54 -16.49 20.16
C GLN A 258 24.28 -17.72 19.60
N SER A 259 24.77 -17.67 18.36
CA SER A 259 25.55 -18.76 17.77
C SER A 259 26.98 -18.85 18.32
N ALA A 260 27.56 -17.73 18.77
CA ALA A 260 28.88 -17.70 19.41
C ALA A 260 28.89 -18.17 20.89
N GLY A 261 27.71 -18.32 21.52
CA GLY A 261 27.55 -18.73 22.92
C GLY A 261 27.20 -20.21 23.16
N TYR A 262 26.99 -21.00 22.11
CA TYR A 262 26.56 -22.41 22.23
C TYR A 262 27.58 -23.39 21.62
N LEU A 263 28.80 -23.37 22.15
CA LEU A 263 29.70 -24.53 22.13
C LEU A 263 29.72 -25.17 23.53
N GLN A 264 28.58 -25.65 24.00
CA GLN A 264 28.53 -26.74 24.98
C GLN A 264 27.10 -27.25 25.17
N ILE A 265 27.01 -28.59 25.23
CA ILE A 265 25.87 -29.44 25.66
C ILE A 265 24.93 -29.93 24.54
N GLY A 266 25.23 -31.15 24.07
CA GLY A 266 24.25 -32.24 24.13
C GLY A 266 23.55 -32.64 22.84
N HIS A 267 24.04 -33.71 22.21
CA HIS A 267 23.26 -34.58 21.33
C HIS A 267 21.85 -34.88 21.89
N LYS A 268 20.79 -34.63 21.09
CA LYS A 268 19.65 -35.56 20.91
C LYS A 268 18.66 -35.10 19.82
N SER A 269 18.42 -36.03 18.90
CA SER A 269 17.15 -36.33 18.21
C SER A 269 16.53 -35.34 17.22
N ARG A 270 16.73 -35.71 15.95
CA ARG A 270 15.80 -35.69 14.80
C ARG A 270 14.31 -35.60 15.20
N GLY A 271 13.62 -34.56 14.75
CA GLY A 271 12.16 -34.42 14.82
C GLY A 271 11.70 -33.00 14.50
N ASP A 272 10.84 -32.85 13.48
CA ASP A 272 10.19 -31.63 12.99
C ASP A 272 9.91 -30.56 14.06
N ARG A 273 10.55 -29.40 13.97
CA ARG A 273 10.04 -28.14 14.52
C ARG A 273 10.46 -26.96 13.64
N ALA A 274 9.44 -26.27 13.10
CA ALA A 274 9.55 -24.90 12.63
C ALA A 274 10.14 -23.99 13.73
N PRO A 275 10.73 -22.83 13.38
CA PRO A 275 11.30 -21.91 14.37
C PRO A 275 10.24 -21.52 15.40
N PRO A 276 10.61 -21.26 16.67
CA PRO A 276 9.66 -20.92 17.71
C PRO A 276 8.93 -19.63 17.34
N GLY A 277 7.63 -19.76 17.06
CA GLY A 277 6.75 -18.64 16.80
C GLY A 277 6.72 -17.73 18.03
N ILE A 278 7.00 -16.46 17.82
CA ILE A 278 6.79 -15.40 18.80
C ILE A 278 5.31 -15.47 19.22
N PRO A 279 5.00 -15.50 20.54
CA PRO A 279 3.61 -15.53 21.00
C PRO A 279 2.90 -14.29 20.46
N ILE A 280 1.85 -14.51 19.68
CA ILE A 280 0.99 -13.46 19.12
C ILE A 280 0.23 -12.87 20.32
N ASP A 281 0.59 -11.65 20.70
CA ASP A 281 -0.09 -10.91 21.74
C ASP A 281 -1.51 -10.58 21.26
N ALA A 282 -2.52 -10.92 22.06
CA ALA A 282 -3.93 -10.74 21.69
C ALA A 282 -4.31 -9.25 21.49
N ASP A 283 -3.47 -8.34 21.98
CA ASP A 283 -3.61 -6.88 21.91
C ASP A 283 -2.82 -6.23 20.75
N GLU A 284 -2.13 -7.01 19.90
CA GLU A 284 -1.35 -6.44 18.80
C GLU A 284 -2.28 -5.90 17.68
N SER A 285 -2.14 -4.61 17.37
CA SER A 285 -2.88 -3.97 16.28
C SER A 285 -2.63 -4.71 14.94
N PHE A 286 -3.66 -4.81 14.09
CA PHE A 286 -3.55 -5.45 12.77
C PHE A 286 -2.33 -4.95 11.97
N TYR A 287 -2.09 -3.64 12.01
CA TYR A 287 -0.95 -3.02 11.33
C TYR A 287 0.39 -3.58 11.82
N ASN A 288 0.63 -3.62 13.13
CA ASN A 288 1.89 -4.12 13.70
C ASN A 288 2.11 -5.59 13.34
N ARG A 289 1.08 -6.42 13.50
CA ARG A 289 1.17 -7.85 13.17
C ARG A 289 1.52 -8.07 11.70
N GLU A 290 0.82 -7.40 10.79
CA GLU A 290 1.04 -7.58 9.35
C GLU A 290 2.33 -6.94 8.87
N LYS A 291 2.78 -5.85 9.51
CA LYS A 291 4.10 -5.24 9.28
C LYS A 291 5.21 -6.21 9.63
N SER A 292 5.17 -6.78 10.84
CA SER A 292 6.15 -7.78 11.30
C SER A 292 6.19 -8.98 10.36
N ARG A 293 5.03 -9.53 10.00
CA ARG A 293 4.92 -10.64 9.03
C ARG A 293 5.50 -10.29 7.66
N LEU A 294 5.23 -9.08 7.15
CA LEU A 294 5.79 -8.65 5.88
C LEU A 294 7.31 -8.54 5.96
N PHE A 295 7.84 -7.90 7.01
CA PHE A 295 9.27 -7.69 7.22
C PHE A 295 10.04 -9.00 7.34
N GLU A 296 9.50 -9.97 8.08
CA GLU A 296 10.02 -11.33 8.17
C GLU A 296 10.00 -12.04 6.81
N LYS A 297 8.90 -11.93 6.05
CA LYS A 297 8.76 -12.62 4.76
C LYS A 297 9.73 -12.09 3.70
N VAL A 298 10.01 -10.80 3.71
CA VAL A 298 10.97 -10.18 2.76
C VAL A 298 12.41 -10.20 3.28
N ALA A 299 12.64 -10.75 4.47
CA ALA A 299 13.98 -10.90 5.04
C ALA A 299 14.87 -11.77 4.15
N ASN A 300 16.03 -11.22 3.79
CA ASN A 300 17.05 -11.90 2.96
C ASN A 300 16.62 -12.24 1.53
N VAL A 301 15.54 -11.64 1.03
CA VAL A 301 15.07 -11.86 -0.34
C VAL A 301 15.64 -10.77 -1.25
N ASP A 302 16.73 -11.08 -1.98
CA ASP A 302 17.29 -10.19 -3.01
C ASP A 302 16.24 -9.74 -4.05
N MET A 303 15.20 -10.55 -4.27
CA MET A 303 14.07 -10.19 -5.13
C MET A 303 13.25 -9.00 -4.61
N ALA A 304 13.09 -8.83 -3.30
CA ALA A 304 12.37 -7.69 -2.74
C ALA A 304 13.15 -6.39 -2.97
N LEU A 305 14.46 -6.41 -2.74
CA LEU A 305 15.36 -5.29 -3.07
C LEU A 305 15.33 -4.98 -4.57
N TYR A 306 15.42 -6.02 -5.41
CA TYR A 306 15.30 -5.89 -6.86
C TYR A 306 14.02 -5.17 -7.25
N ASN A 307 12.87 -5.64 -6.74
CA ASN A 307 11.56 -5.07 -7.05
C ASN A 307 11.44 -3.61 -6.60
N VAL A 308 11.91 -3.27 -5.40
CA VAL A 308 11.90 -1.88 -4.90
C VAL A 308 12.73 -0.96 -5.80
N ILE A 309 13.94 -1.37 -6.19
CA ILE A 309 14.82 -0.54 -7.03
C ILE A 309 14.28 -0.42 -8.46
N ILE A 310 13.76 -1.50 -9.04
CA ILE A 310 13.16 -1.48 -10.38
C ILE A 310 11.91 -0.61 -10.40
N PHE A 311 11.02 -0.76 -9.42
CA PHE A 311 9.86 0.10 -9.28
C PHE A 311 10.27 1.58 -9.19
N ALA A 312 11.23 1.91 -8.31
CA ALA A 312 11.72 3.28 -8.18
C ALA A 312 12.35 3.81 -9.47
N THR A 313 13.09 2.96 -10.19
CA THR A 313 13.68 3.31 -11.49
C THR A 313 12.59 3.66 -12.51
N ASN A 314 11.58 2.80 -12.65
CA ASN A 314 10.48 3.03 -13.58
C ASN A 314 9.65 4.25 -13.19
N ALA A 315 9.37 4.42 -11.90
CA ALA A 315 8.66 5.57 -11.37
C ALA A 315 9.39 6.88 -11.69
N SER A 316 10.71 6.92 -11.55
CA SER A 316 11.52 8.11 -11.84
C SER A 316 11.56 8.48 -13.33
N ARG A 317 11.24 7.52 -14.23
CA ARG A 317 11.13 7.75 -15.67
C ARG A 317 9.73 8.20 -16.11
N TRP A 318 8.74 8.11 -15.23
CA TRP A 318 7.34 8.40 -15.56
C TRP A 318 7.11 9.85 -15.97
N SER A 319 7.61 10.80 -15.16
CA SER A 319 7.57 12.22 -15.49
C SER A 319 8.62 12.99 -14.71
N GLU A 320 9.00 14.17 -15.18
CA GLU A 320 9.93 15.03 -14.47
C GLU A 320 9.41 15.44 -13.08
N SER A 321 8.10 15.66 -12.94
CA SER A 321 7.46 16.00 -11.67
C SER A 321 7.60 14.87 -10.65
N VAL A 322 7.31 13.62 -11.08
CA VAL A 322 7.47 12.42 -10.23
C VAL A 322 8.94 12.23 -9.86
N ARG A 323 9.85 12.35 -10.82
CA ARG A 323 11.29 12.26 -10.58
C ARG A 323 11.77 13.26 -9.52
N ARG A 324 11.36 14.52 -9.61
CA ARG A 324 11.71 15.56 -8.63
C ARG A 324 11.09 15.26 -7.26
N ALA A 325 9.84 14.81 -7.22
CA ALA A 325 9.18 14.40 -5.98
C ALA A 325 9.89 13.21 -5.31
N MET A 326 10.34 12.23 -6.09
CA MET A 326 11.12 11.10 -5.57
C MET A 326 12.47 11.54 -5.00
N LEU A 327 13.15 12.50 -5.63
CA LEU A 327 14.37 13.09 -5.09
C LEU A 327 14.10 13.80 -3.76
N ASP A 328 13.05 14.61 -3.68
CA ASP A 328 12.67 15.28 -2.43
C ASP A 328 12.27 14.28 -1.34
N ALA A 329 11.64 13.16 -1.71
CA ALA A 329 11.28 12.07 -0.80
C ALA A 329 12.48 11.25 -0.30
N GLY A 330 13.68 11.47 -0.87
CA GLY A 330 14.89 10.78 -0.48
C GLY A 330 15.15 9.45 -1.21
N ALA A 331 14.71 9.28 -2.45
CA ALA A 331 14.89 8.04 -3.24
C ALA A 331 16.36 7.56 -3.34
N LEU A 332 17.33 8.46 -3.23
CA LEU A 332 18.76 8.10 -3.21
C LEU A 332 19.17 7.26 -1.99
N SER A 333 18.39 7.29 -0.90
CA SER A 333 18.58 6.40 0.25
C SER A 333 18.44 4.92 -0.13
N LEU A 334 17.66 4.58 -1.16
CA LEU A 334 17.52 3.21 -1.68
C LEU A 334 18.85 2.62 -2.15
N VAL A 335 19.71 3.46 -2.74
CA VAL A 335 21.05 3.02 -3.17
C VAL A 335 21.92 2.72 -1.96
N ILE A 336 21.81 3.51 -0.89
CA ILE A 336 22.58 3.29 0.34
C ILE A 336 22.14 2.00 1.02
N VAL A 337 20.83 1.79 1.20
CA VAL A 337 20.32 0.58 1.85
C VAL A 337 20.51 -0.68 1.02
N ALA A 338 20.71 -0.56 -0.30
CA ALA A 338 21.08 -1.68 -1.15
C ALA A 338 22.46 -2.27 -0.82
N PHE A 339 23.32 -1.58 -0.06
CA PHE A 339 24.65 -2.08 0.33
C PHE A 339 24.82 -2.21 1.85
N VAL A 340 23.72 -2.34 2.57
CA VAL A 340 23.75 -2.62 4.01
C VAL A 340 24.20 -4.05 4.28
N ASN A 341 25.15 -4.19 5.21
CA ASN A 341 25.65 -5.45 5.75
C ASN A 341 26.19 -5.22 7.18
N ALA A 342 26.84 -6.23 7.77
CA ALA A 342 27.42 -6.14 9.11
C ALA A 342 28.46 -5.02 9.27
N ASP A 343 29.18 -4.66 8.19
CA ASP A 343 30.23 -3.64 8.21
C ASP A 343 29.72 -2.23 7.90
N PHE A 344 28.48 -2.10 7.41
CA PHE A 344 27.89 -0.82 7.05
C PHE A 344 26.40 -0.74 7.42
N LEU A 345 26.12 0.07 8.44
CA LEU A 345 24.78 0.36 8.96
C LEU A 345 24.49 1.87 8.93
N PRO A 346 23.63 2.37 8.02
CA PRO A 346 23.33 3.79 7.88
C PRO A 346 22.33 4.25 8.94
N SER A 347 22.82 4.44 10.16
CA SER A 347 22.03 4.72 11.35
C SER A 347 21.31 6.06 11.29
N ASN A 348 21.84 7.07 10.58
CA ASN A 348 21.20 8.39 10.51
C ASN A 348 19.98 8.42 9.58
N LEU A 349 19.81 7.44 8.68
CA LEU A 349 18.64 7.35 7.80
C LEU A 349 17.34 7.09 8.58
N VAL A 350 17.41 6.61 9.82
CA VAL A 350 16.23 6.27 10.63
C VAL A 350 15.92 7.28 11.72
N VAL A 351 16.94 7.95 12.26
CA VAL A 351 16.73 9.03 13.24
C VAL A 351 15.99 10.22 12.60
N ALA A 352 16.14 10.44 11.29
CA ALA A 352 15.43 11.50 10.58
C ALA A 352 13.89 11.26 10.49
N GLY A 353 13.43 10.01 10.54
CA GLY A 353 12.00 9.69 10.59
C GLY A 353 11.40 9.72 11.99
N MET A 354 12.19 9.46 13.04
CA MET A 354 11.69 9.35 14.42
C MET A 354 11.82 10.61 15.29
N LYS A 355 12.43 11.69 14.80
CA LYS A 355 12.65 12.95 15.55
C LYS A 355 11.38 13.82 15.74
N GLY A 356 10.31 13.23 16.26
CA GLY A 356 9.10 13.91 16.72
C GLY A 356 8.87 13.86 18.23
N LYS A 357 9.80 13.32 19.03
CA LYS A 357 9.64 13.20 20.50
C LYS A 357 10.92 13.48 21.30
N GLU A 358 11.74 14.45 20.89
CA GLU A 358 12.76 15.01 21.80
C GLU A 358 12.24 16.30 22.43
N LYS A 359 12.18 16.28 23.76
CA LYS A 359 11.73 17.34 24.66
C LYS A 359 12.33 18.70 24.27
N GLU A 360 11.48 19.64 23.86
CA GLU A 360 11.80 21.06 23.89
C GLU A 360 11.85 21.54 25.35
N THR A 361 13.03 21.46 25.94
CA THR A 361 13.39 22.36 27.04
C THR A 361 13.90 23.66 26.42
N GLY A 362 13.09 24.71 26.46
CA GLY A 362 13.57 26.09 26.52
C GLY A 362 13.21 27.03 25.36
N SER A 363 12.18 27.85 25.64
CA SER A 363 12.11 29.30 25.33
C SER A 363 11.99 29.79 23.88
N GLY A 364 10.81 30.36 23.56
CA GLY A 364 10.75 31.54 22.68
C GLY A 364 9.71 31.58 21.56
N CYS A 365 8.43 31.65 21.93
CA CYS A 365 7.35 32.38 21.25
C CYS A 365 7.43 32.67 19.72
N THR A 366 6.60 31.98 18.93
CA THR A 366 5.62 32.65 18.04
C THR A 366 4.46 31.70 17.75
N ARG A 367 3.25 32.18 18.07
CA ARG A 367 1.97 31.50 17.87
C ARG A 367 1.69 31.37 16.38
N ASN A 368 1.51 30.13 15.91
CA ASN A 368 0.54 29.73 14.90
C ASN A 368 0.20 28.24 15.14
N ALA A 369 -0.73 28.02 16.07
CA ALA A 369 -1.32 26.72 16.31
C ALA A 369 -2.35 26.42 15.21
N VAL A 370 -2.01 25.48 14.33
CA VAL A 370 -2.97 24.60 13.67
C VAL A 370 -2.53 23.20 14.07
N ASP A 371 -3.38 22.49 14.81
CA ASP A 371 -3.11 21.16 15.36
C ASP A 371 -2.57 20.20 14.28
N GLY A 372 -1.25 20.05 14.26
CA GLY A 372 -0.52 19.21 13.34
C GLY A 372 0.06 18.02 14.10
N TYR A 373 -0.66 16.90 14.09
CA TYR A 373 -0.03 15.59 14.32
C TYR A 373 0.93 15.33 13.15
N TYR A 374 2.17 15.78 13.27
CA TYR A 374 3.24 15.48 12.30
C TYR A 374 3.66 14.02 12.46
N HIS A 375 3.32 13.20 11.45
CA HIS A 375 3.70 11.79 11.34
C HIS A 375 5.22 11.62 11.10
N PRO A 376 5.82 10.48 11.52
CA PRO A 376 7.25 10.16 11.37
C PRO A 376 7.73 9.87 9.91
N SER A 377 6.92 10.20 8.90
CA SER A 377 7.18 9.94 7.48
C SER A 377 7.52 11.21 6.69
N GLY A 378 8.33 12.08 7.30
CA GLY A 378 8.93 13.21 6.61
C GLY A 378 9.99 12.77 5.59
N PRO A 379 10.27 13.58 4.55
CA PRO A 379 11.33 13.27 3.61
C PRO A 379 12.70 13.21 4.31
N ILE A 380 13.55 12.27 3.90
CA ILE A 380 14.91 12.15 4.44
C ILE A 380 15.74 13.33 3.92
N PRO A 381 16.36 14.14 4.80
CA PRO A 381 17.15 15.28 4.36
C PRO A 381 18.30 14.86 3.45
N LEU A 382 18.50 15.59 2.35
CA LEU A 382 19.58 15.30 1.40
C LEU A 382 20.95 15.28 2.07
N SER A 383 21.20 16.14 3.06
CA SER A 383 22.45 16.17 3.83
C SER A 383 22.73 14.85 4.57
N VAL A 384 21.70 14.21 5.12
CA VAL A 384 21.81 12.90 5.79
C VAL A 384 22.16 11.83 4.76
N ILE A 385 21.46 11.81 3.62
CA ILE A 385 21.74 10.88 2.51
C ILE A 385 23.18 11.04 2.01
N GLN A 386 23.62 12.28 1.84
CA GLN A 386 24.96 12.60 1.37
C GLN A 386 26.06 12.17 2.35
N ALA A 387 25.84 12.35 3.66
CA ALA A 387 26.77 11.91 4.69
C ALA A 387 26.94 10.38 4.68
N GLU A 388 25.83 9.64 4.65
CA GLU A 388 25.85 8.17 4.60
C GLU A 388 26.44 7.64 3.29
N ALA A 389 26.15 8.30 2.16
CA ALA A 389 26.76 7.99 0.88
C ALA A 389 28.28 8.25 0.86
N ALA A 390 28.76 9.28 1.55
CA ALA A 390 30.20 9.55 1.67
C ALA A 390 30.91 8.40 2.39
N THR A 391 30.36 7.92 3.52
CA THR A 391 30.88 6.75 4.24
C THR A 391 30.89 5.50 3.35
N LEU A 392 29.75 5.18 2.71
CA LEU A 392 29.65 4.04 1.81
C LEU A 392 30.65 4.13 0.64
N SER A 393 30.90 5.33 0.12
CA SER A 393 31.86 5.52 -0.97
C SER A 393 33.28 5.13 -0.59
N VAL A 394 33.69 5.34 0.66
CA VAL A 394 35.00 4.93 1.18
C VAL A 394 35.04 3.40 1.31
N LEU A 395 34.01 2.81 1.93
CA LEU A 395 33.92 1.36 2.15
C LEU A 395 33.89 0.57 0.84
N MET A 396 33.21 1.06 -0.19
CA MET A 396 33.16 0.40 -1.50
C MET A 396 34.52 0.25 -2.19
N HIS A 397 35.52 1.05 -1.80
CA HIS A 397 36.89 0.94 -2.30
C HIS A 397 37.76 0.03 -1.42
N ASP A 398 37.29 -0.34 -0.24
CA ASP A 398 37.95 -1.30 0.64
C ASP A 398 37.79 -2.73 0.11
N ALA A 399 38.91 -3.43 -0.03
CA ALA A 399 38.93 -4.82 -0.47
C ALA A 399 38.28 -5.76 0.55
N THR A 400 38.36 -5.46 1.85
CA THR A 400 37.77 -6.26 2.92
C THR A 400 36.25 -6.19 2.88
N PHE A 401 35.71 -4.97 2.81
CA PHE A 401 34.28 -4.72 2.65
C PHE A 401 33.73 -5.41 1.39
N ARG A 402 34.38 -5.24 0.24
CA ARG A 402 33.96 -5.92 -1.01
C ARG A 402 34.06 -7.45 -0.91
N GLY A 403 35.04 -7.96 -0.16
CA GLY A 403 35.23 -9.39 0.10
C GLY A 403 34.08 -10.04 0.87
N THR A 404 33.26 -9.26 1.58
CA THR A 404 32.07 -9.79 2.28
C THR A 404 30.89 -10.09 1.36
N TRP A 405 30.93 -9.62 0.12
CA TRP A 405 29.83 -9.79 -0.84
C TRP A 405 30.13 -10.91 -1.84
N HIS A 406 29.09 -11.69 -2.18
CA HIS A 406 29.19 -12.57 -3.34
C HIS A 406 29.30 -11.72 -4.63
N LYS A 407 30.29 -12.01 -5.48
CA LYS A 407 30.64 -11.20 -6.66
C LYS A 407 29.43 -10.93 -7.58
N SER A 408 28.60 -11.94 -7.84
CA SER A 408 27.40 -11.77 -8.69
C SER A 408 26.36 -10.86 -8.04
N GLN A 409 26.16 -10.98 -6.72
CA GLN A 409 25.19 -10.19 -5.96
C GLN A 409 25.60 -8.71 -5.94
N LEU A 410 26.87 -8.43 -5.66
CA LEU A 410 27.43 -7.06 -5.68
C LEU A 410 27.24 -6.42 -7.06
N ASN A 411 27.54 -7.15 -8.13
CA ASN A 411 27.40 -6.67 -9.50
C ASN A 411 25.94 -6.41 -9.90
N ILE A 412 25.00 -7.27 -9.49
CA ILE A 412 23.57 -7.05 -9.72
C ILE A 412 23.10 -5.78 -9.01
N ARG A 413 23.43 -5.63 -7.71
CA ARG A 413 23.06 -4.44 -6.93
C ARG A 413 23.63 -3.17 -7.52
N ARG A 414 24.89 -3.17 -7.94
CA ARG A 414 25.53 -2.03 -8.64
C ARG A 414 24.81 -1.67 -9.94
N ARG A 415 24.47 -2.66 -10.77
CA ARG A 415 23.75 -2.43 -12.04
C ARG A 415 22.37 -1.81 -11.80
N LEU A 416 21.61 -2.37 -10.84
CA LEU A 416 20.29 -1.86 -10.49
C LEU A 416 20.36 -0.42 -9.96
N CYS A 417 21.27 -0.17 -9.02
CA CYS A 417 21.46 1.16 -8.46
C CYS A 417 22.00 2.16 -9.48
N SER A 418 22.83 1.76 -10.45
CA SER A 418 23.26 2.62 -11.55
C SER A 418 22.08 3.05 -12.40
N SER A 419 21.21 2.10 -12.78
CA SER A 419 20.00 2.41 -13.54
C SER A 419 19.08 3.38 -12.79
N LEU A 420 18.94 3.22 -11.47
CA LEU A 420 18.18 4.15 -10.63
C LEU A 420 18.83 5.54 -10.56
N VAL A 421 20.14 5.61 -10.33
CA VAL A 421 20.89 6.89 -10.26
C VAL A 421 20.81 7.64 -11.58
N ASP A 422 20.97 6.94 -12.71
CA ASP A 422 20.87 7.55 -14.03
C ASP A 422 19.43 8.01 -14.32
N ALA A 423 18.41 7.26 -13.91
CA ALA A 423 17.02 7.68 -14.07
C ALA A 423 16.65 8.89 -13.20
N LEU A 424 17.17 8.96 -11.96
CA LEU A 424 16.94 10.07 -11.03
C LEU A 424 17.75 11.32 -11.38
N LEU A 425 19.01 11.17 -11.81
CA LEU A 425 19.99 12.26 -11.92
C LEU A 425 20.53 12.49 -13.35
N GLY A 426 20.17 11.68 -14.34
CA GLY A 426 20.76 11.69 -15.69
C GLY A 426 20.32 12.85 -16.59
N ASP A 427 19.03 13.22 -16.57
CA ASP A 427 18.43 14.16 -17.54
C ASP A 427 18.02 15.50 -16.89
N PHE A 428 18.97 16.22 -16.30
CA PHE A 428 18.73 17.60 -15.86
C PHE A 428 19.25 18.67 -16.84
N GLY A 429 19.85 18.26 -17.97
CA GLY A 429 20.51 19.16 -18.92
C GLY A 429 21.73 19.89 -18.33
N ASP A 430 22.53 20.53 -19.18
CA ASP A 430 23.74 21.29 -18.80
C ASP A 430 23.48 22.50 -17.88
N ARG A 431 22.24 22.73 -17.43
CA ARG A 431 21.84 23.91 -16.65
C ARG A 431 21.55 23.64 -15.18
N ASN A 432 21.64 22.40 -14.70
CA ASN A 432 21.30 22.06 -13.30
C ASN A 432 22.49 21.48 -12.53
N ASP A 433 23.37 22.39 -12.10
CA ASP A 433 24.57 22.12 -11.30
C ASP A 433 24.25 21.61 -9.87
N LYS A 434 22.99 21.77 -9.42
CA LYS A 434 22.55 21.47 -8.05
C LYS A 434 22.87 20.04 -7.59
N TYR A 435 22.87 19.07 -8.51
CA TYR A 435 23.11 17.66 -8.19
C TYR A 435 24.43 17.12 -8.74
N ALA A 436 25.32 17.97 -9.26
CA ALA A 436 26.58 17.53 -9.84
C ALA A 436 27.44 16.75 -8.82
N TRP A 437 27.59 17.30 -7.61
CA TRP A 437 28.33 16.64 -6.53
C TRP A 437 27.67 15.33 -6.08
N THR A 438 26.34 15.33 -5.89
CA THR A 438 25.58 14.12 -5.54
C THR A 438 25.75 13.04 -6.60
N ARG A 439 25.65 13.39 -7.89
CA ARG A 439 25.83 12.44 -9.00
C ARG A 439 27.22 11.83 -8.99
N SER A 440 28.26 12.64 -8.80
CA SER A 440 29.65 12.17 -8.70
C SER A 440 29.85 11.23 -7.50
N LEU A 441 29.28 11.57 -6.35
CA LEU A 441 29.36 10.74 -5.15
C LEU A 441 28.72 9.36 -5.35
N PHE A 442 27.49 9.31 -5.87
CA PHE A 442 26.79 8.05 -6.10
C PHE A 442 27.44 7.23 -7.23
N ARG A 443 27.97 7.88 -8.28
CA ARG A 443 28.77 7.18 -9.30
C ARG A 443 30.04 6.56 -8.72
N LYS A 444 30.70 7.24 -7.77
CA LYS A 444 31.87 6.70 -7.07
C LYS A 444 31.53 5.43 -6.29
N ILE A 445 30.36 5.35 -5.65
CA ILE A 445 29.88 4.13 -4.97
C ILE A 445 29.74 2.97 -5.97
N LEU A 446 29.21 3.25 -7.16
CA LEU A 446 28.76 2.24 -8.12
C LEU A 446 29.85 1.76 -9.09
N ASN A 447 30.84 2.62 -9.39
CA ASN A 447 31.91 2.34 -10.35
C ASN A 447 33.22 1.85 -9.70
N GLY A 448 33.29 1.76 -8.37
CA GLY A 448 34.51 1.47 -7.60
C GLY A 448 35.01 0.02 -7.61
#